data_AF-U4R3W4-F1
#
_entry.id   AF-U4R3W4-F1
#
_cell.length_a   1.000
_cell.length_b   1.000
_cell.length_c   1.000
_cell.angle_alpha   90.00
_cell.angle_beta   90.00
_cell.angle_gamma   90.00
#
_symmetry.space_group_name_H-M   'P 1'
#
loop_
_entity.id
_entity.type
_entity.pdbx_description
1 polymer ?
#
loop_
_entity_poly.entity_id
_entity_poly.type
_entity_poly.pdbx_seq_one_letter_code
_entity_poly.pdbx_strand_id
1 'polypeptide(L)'
;MEKVNAFKVTVTAIFAGISAMLGWFGWLIVAFIACLAADWISGSAAAAKNGLWSSQKGREGIWHKAGCIVVVIVAAVLDGVIGSIINNIPSIALPFTYTVLLCPIIVVWYIFTELGSIVENAGKMGAPIPDFLKSAISLFKGTVDAAGNKITESK
;
A
#
# COMPACT_ATOMS: atom_id res chain seq x y z
N MET A 1 -0.42 -30.46 13.26
CA MET A 1 0.49 -30.09 12.15
C MET A 1 -0.27 -29.81 10.85
N GLU A 2 -1.27 -30.62 10.46
CA GLU A 2 -2.04 -30.40 9.22
C GLU A 2 -2.70 -29.02 9.10
N LYS A 3 -3.35 -28.51 10.14
CA LYS A 3 -3.98 -27.17 10.11
C LYS A 3 -2.97 -26.04 9.86
N VAL A 4 -1.76 -26.16 10.40
CA VAL A 4 -0.68 -25.18 10.20
C VAL A 4 -0.14 -25.27 8.77
N ASN A 5 0.00 -26.48 8.23
CA ASN A 5 0.43 -26.67 6.85
C ASN A 5 -0.62 -26.21 5.85
N ALA A 6 -1.90 -26.51 6.09
CA ALA A 6 -3.01 -26.01 5.27
C ALA A 6 -3.06 -24.48 5.27
N PHE A 7 -2.90 -23.84 6.43
CA PHE A 7 -2.82 -22.38 6.53
C PHE A 7 -1.65 -21.81 5.72
N LYS A 8 -0.45 -22.37 5.86
CA LYS A 8 0.73 -21.95 5.08
C LYS A 8 0.49 -22.10 3.58
N VAL A 9 -0.04 -23.24 3.14
CA VAL A 9 -0.34 -23.51 1.73
C VAL A 9 -1.35 -22.52 1.18
N THR A 10 -2.44 -22.23 1.90
CA THR A 10 -3.45 -21.25 1.47
C THR A 10 -2.85 -19.86 1.33
N VAL A 11 -2.08 -19.41 2.33
CA VAL A 11 -1.41 -18.11 2.29
C VAL A 11 -0.43 -18.05 1.12
N THR A 12 0.43 -19.05 0.94
CA THR A 12 1.38 -19.12 -0.17
C THR A 12 0.68 -19.16 -1.53
N ALA A 13 -0.42 -19.90 -1.67
CA ALA A 13 -1.17 -20.00 -2.92
C ALA A 13 -1.84 -18.66 -3.31
N ILE A 14 -2.39 -17.92 -2.34
CA ILE A 14 -2.96 -16.59 -2.58
C ILE A 14 -1.87 -15.64 -3.08
N PHE A 15 -0.74 -15.56 -2.38
CA PHE A 15 0.37 -14.69 -2.77
C PHE A 15 0.98 -15.10 -4.11
N ALA A 16 1.20 -16.39 -4.35
CA ALA A 16 1.70 -16.89 -5.63
C ALA A 16 0.72 -16.63 -6.78
N GLY A 17 -0.58 -16.77 -6.57
CA GLY A 17 -1.61 -16.46 -7.56
C GLY A 17 -1.64 -14.98 -7.93
N ILE A 18 -1.58 -14.10 -6.93
CA ILE A 18 -1.50 -12.64 -7.14
C ILE A 18 -0.21 -12.28 -7.90
N SER A 19 0.94 -12.83 -7.50
CA SER A 19 2.22 -12.61 -8.18
C SER A 19 2.23 -13.14 -9.62
N ALA A 20 1.63 -14.30 -9.88
CA ALA A 20 1.55 -14.88 -11.21
C ALA A 20 0.62 -14.07 -12.14
N MET A 21 -0.48 -13.52 -11.62
CA MET A 21 -1.44 -12.73 -12.40
C MET A 21 -0.97 -11.30 -12.68
N LEU A 22 -0.25 -10.68 -11.73
CA LEU A 22 0.12 -9.26 -11.79
C LEU A 22 1.60 -9.03 -12.15
N GLY A 23 2.41 -10.08 -12.27
CA GLY A 23 3.84 -9.98 -12.57
C GLY A 23 4.60 -9.14 -11.54
N TRP A 24 5.39 -8.17 -12.00
CA TRP A 24 6.18 -7.28 -11.13
C TRP A 24 5.30 -6.48 -10.16
N PHE A 25 4.07 -6.13 -10.56
CA PHE A 25 3.13 -5.39 -9.73
C PHE A 25 2.61 -6.23 -8.56
N GLY A 26 2.54 -7.56 -8.71
CA GLY A 26 2.11 -8.46 -7.64
C GLY A 26 2.98 -8.33 -6.38
N TRP A 27 4.29 -8.12 -6.56
CA TRP A 27 5.21 -7.89 -5.43
C TRP A 27 4.94 -6.58 -4.68
N LEU A 28 4.46 -5.53 -5.37
CA LEU A 28 4.03 -4.30 -4.73
C LEU A 28 2.80 -4.52 -3.85
N ILE A 29 1.84 -5.33 -4.31
CA ILE A 29 0.68 -5.71 -3.49
C ILE A 29 1.12 -6.49 -2.25
N VAL A 30 2.04 -7.45 -2.39
CA VAL A 30 2.58 -8.19 -1.23
C VAL A 30 3.25 -7.24 -0.23
N ALA A 31 4.10 -6.34 -0.72
CA ALA A 31 4.79 -5.35 0.12
C ALA A 31 3.79 -4.42 0.83
N PHE A 32 2.75 -3.97 0.14
CA PHE A 32 1.69 -3.15 0.71
C PHE A 32 0.94 -3.85 1.84
N ILE A 33 0.49 -5.09 1.62
CA ILE A 33 -0.19 -5.88 2.66
C ILE A 33 0.74 -6.14 3.85
N ALA A 34 2.02 -6.42 3.59
CA ALA A 34 3.01 -6.58 4.65
C ALA A 34 3.20 -5.29 5.46
N CYS A 35 3.20 -4.12 4.81
CA CYS A 35 3.28 -2.83 5.49
C CYS A 35 2.04 -2.56 6.35
N LEU A 36 0.82 -2.79 5.85
CA LEU A 36 -0.41 -2.65 6.65
C LEU A 36 -0.37 -3.53 7.91
N ALA A 37 0.07 -4.78 7.76
CA ALA A 37 0.17 -5.73 8.87
C ALA A 37 1.25 -5.30 9.87
N ALA A 38 2.44 -4.93 9.40
CA ALA A 38 3.54 -4.45 10.24
C ALA A 38 3.17 -3.15 10.98
N ASP A 39 2.47 -2.24 10.32
CA ASP A 39 1.99 -1.01 10.94
C ASP A 39 0.98 -1.30 12.05
N TRP A 40 -0.01 -2.15 11.77
CA TRP A 40 -1.00 -2.53 12.79
C TRP A 40 -0.36 -3.21 14.00
N ILE A 41 0.61 -4.11 13.79
CA ILE A 41 1.36 -4.77 14.86
C ILE A 41 2.21 -3.75 15.63
N SER A 42 2.96 -2.89 14.94
CA SER A 42 3.84 -1.91 15.58
C SER A 42 3.07 -0.83 16.35
N GLY A 43 1.95 -0.34 15.82
CA GLY A 43 1.06 0.61 16.49
C GLY A 43 0.40 -0.02 17.72
N SER A 44 0.00 -1.29 17.61
CA SER A 44 -0.50 -2.08 18.73
C SER A 44 0.54 -2.23 19.84
N ALA A 45 1.77 -2.63 19.48
CA ALA A 45 2.87 -2.79 20.42
C ALA A 45 3.26 -1.45 21.09
N ALA A 46 3.31 -0.36 20.32
CA ALA A 46 3.58 0.97 20.83
C ALA A 46 2.51 1.44 21.81
N ALA A 47 1.22 1.23 21.53
CA ALA A 47 0.13 1.57 22.43
C ALA A 47 0.17 0.76 23.73
N ALA A 48 0.48 -0.54 23.64
CA ALA A 48 0.63 -1.42 24.79
C ALA A 48 1.79 -0.98 25.70
N LYS A 49 2.98 -0.71 25.11
CA LYS A 49 4.15 -0.25 25.88
C LYS A 49 3.87 1.04 26.65
N ASN A 50 3.13 1.96 26.05
CA ASN A 50 2.85 3.27 26.64
C ASN A 50 1.59 3.29 27.54
N GLY A 51 0.93 2.14 27.78
CA GLY A 51 -0.29 2.08 28.58
C GLY A 51 -1.50 2.79 27.95
N LEU A 52 -1.43 3.09 26.65
CA LEU A 52 -2.46 3.81 25.89
C LEU A 52 -3.39 2.87 25.11
N TRP A 53 -3.32 1.56 25.40
CA TRP A 53 -4.13 0.56 24.74
C TRP A 53 -5.61 0.79 25.01
N SER A 54 -6.38 1.01 23.94
CA SER A 54 -7.83 0.95 24.00
C SER A 54 -8.37 0.17 22.82
N SER A 55 -9.36 -0.69 23.07
CA SER A 55 -10.01 -1.47 22.01
C SER A 55 -10.66 -0.58 20.96
N GLN A 56 -11.07 0.63 21.32
CA GLN A 56 -11.58 1.63 20.38
C GLN A 56 -10.50 2.08 19.39
N LYS A 57 -9.33 2.48 19.87
CA LYS A 57 -8.20 2.87 19.01
C LYS A 57 -7.74 1.72 18.12
N GLY A 58 -7.76 0.49 18.63
CA GLY A 58 -7.44 -0.71 17.84
C GLY A 58 -8.42 -0.92 16.67
N ARG A 59 -9.72 -0.70 16.88
CA ARG A 59 -10.74 -0.77 15.81
C ARG A 59 -10.60 0.35 14.79
N GLU A 60 -10.33 1.58 15.24
CA GLU A 60 -10.08 2.71 14.36
C GLU A 60 -8.89 2.45 13.43
N GLY A 61 -7.82 1.83 13.94
CA GLY A 61 -6.69 1.37 13.13
C GLY A 61 -7.12 0.40 12.02
N ILE A 62 -7.98 -0.57 12.33
CA ILE A 62 -8.49 -1.53 11.33
C ILE A 62 -9.34 -0.82 10.27
N TRP A 63 -10.23 0.10 10.65
CA TRP A 63 -11.03 0.87 9.69
C TRP A 63 -10.18 1.70 8.75
N HIS A 64 -9.11 2.31 9.26
CA HIS A 64 -8.16 3.04 8.45
C HIS A 64 -7.49 2.11 7.41
N LYS A 65 -7.01 0.93 7.82
CA LYS A 65 -6.38 -0.03 6.90
C LYS A 65 -7.37 -0.59 5.86
N ALA A 66 -8.61 -0.83 6.26
CA ALA A 66 -9.69 -1.21 5.34
C ALA A 66 -9.94 -0.13 4.29
N GLY A 67 -9.92 1.15 4.70
CA GLY A 67 -9.99 2.29 3.78
C GLY A 67 -8.86 2.29 2.74
N CYS A 68 -7.61 2.04 3.15
CA CYS A 68 -6.48 1.94 2.22
C CYS A 68 -6.70 0.84 1.16
N ILE A 69 -7.18 -0.33 1.57
CA ILE A 69 -7.48 -1.45 0.66
C ILE A 69 -8.57 -1.06 -0.34
N VAL A 70 -9.64 -0.40 0.13
CA VAL A 70 -10.72 0.07 -0.75
C VAL A 70 -10.20 1.04 -1.81
N VAL A 71 -9.32 1.98 -1.45
CA VAL A 71 -8.75 2.93 -2.42
C VAL A 71 -7.88 2.22 -3.46
N VAL A 72 -7.10 1.22 -3.07
CA VAL A 72 -6.31 0.40 -4.02
C VAL A 72 -7.22 -0.36 -4.99
N ILE A 73 -8.34 -0.92 -4.50
CA ILE A 73 -9.34 -1.58 -5.36
C ILE A 73 -9.95 -0.57 -6.35
N VAL A 74 -10.32 0.62 -5.89
CA VAL A 74 -10.85 1.69 -6.77
C VAL A 74 -9.83 2.04 -7.86
N ALA A 75 -8.55 2.20 -7.51
CA ALA A 75 -7.50 2.47 -8.48
C ALA A 75 -7.34 1.32 -9.49
N ALA A 76 -7.41 0.06 -9.05
CA ALA A 76 -7.34 -1.10 -9.94
C ALA A 76 -8.53 -1.18 -10.90
N VAL A 77 -9.74 -0.87 -10.42
CA VAL A 77 -10.94 -0.79 -11.27
C VAL A 77 -10.80 0.32 -12.30
N LEU A 78 -10.31 1.49 -11.89
CA LEU A 78 -10.08 2.61 -12.79
C LEU A 78 -9.09 2.25 -13.91
N ASP A 79 -8.00 1.57 -13.58
CA ASP A 79 -7.03 1.07 -14.57
C ASP A 79 -7.68 0.09 -15.56
N GLY A 80 -8.53 -0.82 -15.08
CA GLY A 80 -9.27 -1.75 -15.93
C GLY A 80 -10.24 -1.04 -16.88
N VAL A 81 -10.94 -0.02 -16.40
CA VAL A 81 -11.84 0.81 -17.22
C VAL A 81 -11.06 1.58 -18.27
N ILE A 82 -9.97 2.25 -17.88
CA ILE A 82 -9.11 3.00 -18.80
C ILE A 82 -8.54 2.09 -19.88
N GLY A 83 -7.98 0.93 -19.48
CA GLY A 83 -7.46 -0.05 -20.42
C GLY A 83 -8.53 -0.58 -21.38
N SER A 84 -9.77 -0.76 -20.91
CA SER A 84 -10.89 -1.17 -21.76
C SER A 84 -11.26 -0.12 -22.80
N ILE A 85 -11.26 1.16 -22.41
CA ILE A 85 -11.54 2.29 -23.32
C ILE A 85 -10.47 2.37 -24.41
N ILE A 86 -9.18 2.40 -24.04
CA ILE A 86 -8.07 2.51 -25.00
C ILE A 86 -8.09 1.35 -26.01
N ASN A 87 -8.32 0.12 -25.54
CA ASN A 87 -8.20 -1.07 -26.39
C ASN A 87 -9.42 -1.32 -27.28
N ASN A 88 -10.61 -0.78 -26.95
CA ASN A 88 -11.85 -1.13 -27.63
C ASN A 88 -12.59 0.06 -28.26
N ILE A 89 -12.17 1.31 -27.98
CA ILE A 89 -12.82 2.52 -28.53
C ILE A 89 -11.76 3.35 -29.27
N PRO A 90 -11.56 3.13 -30.60
CA PRO A 90 -10.50 3.78 -31.38
C PRO A 90 -10.60 5.30 -31.44
N SER A 91 -11.81 5.85 -31.22
CA SER A 91 -12.10 7.28 -31.29
C SER A 91 -11.76 8.05 -30.01
N ILE A 92 -11.38 7.36 -28.93
CA ILE A 92 -10.97 7.97 -27.67
C ILE A 92 -9.45 7.81 -27.52
N ALA A 93 -8.73 8.88 -27.83
CA ALA A 93 -7.33 9.01 -27.44
C ALA A 93 -7.26 9.68 -26.06
N LEU A 94 -6.54 9.07 -25.13
CA LEU A 94 -6.19 9.77 -23.89
C LEU A 94 -5.27 10.95 -24.21
N PRO A 95 -5.39 12.08 -23.48
CA PRO A 95 -4.53 13.25 -23.69
C PRO A 95 -3.07 13.01 -23.25
N PHE A 96 -2.74 11.82 -22.74
CA PHE A 96 -1.42 11.46 -22.25
C PHE A 96 -1.09 10.01 -22.59
N THR A 97 0.21 9.67 -22.60
CA THR A 97 0.64 8.28 -22.80
C THR A 97 0.44 7.51 -21.52
N TYR A 98 -0.57 6.64 -21.49
CA TYR A 98 -0.86 5.74 -20.38
C TYR A 98 0.17 4.60 -20.35
N THR A 99 1.38 4.91 -19.87
CA THR A 99 2.53 3.97 -19.79
C THR A 99 2.63 3.26 -18.44
N VAL A 100 2.03 3.82 -17.40
CA VAL A 100 2.05 3.29 -16.03
C VAL A 100 0.61 3.31 -15.50
N LEU A 101 0.16 2.17 -14.99
CA LEU A 101 -1.13 2.00 -14.33
C LEU A 101 -1.22 2.94 -13.10
N LEU A 102 -2.39 3.53 -12.80
CA LEU A 102 -2.59 4.39 -11.63
C LEU A 102 -2.47 3.58 -10.33
N CYS A 103 -2.92 2.33 -10.33
CA CYS A 103 -2.93 1.46 -9.15
C CYS A 103 -1.51 1.23 -8.58
N PRO A 104 -0.47 0.86 -9.35
CA PRO A 104 0.91 0.83 -8.86
C PRO A 104 1.38 2.11 -8.18
N ILE A 105 1.04 3.29 -8.71
CA ILE A 105 1.44 4.58 -8.12
C ILE A 105 0.77 4.75 -6.76
N ILE A 106 -0.53 4.48 -6.67
CA ILE A 106 -1.30 4.54 -5.41
C ILE A 106 -0.78 3.52 -4.38
N VAL A 107 -0.46 2.29 -4.82
CA VAL A 107 0.09 1.25 -3.94
C VAL A 107 1.45 1.68 -3.38
N VAL A 108 2.34 2.20 -4.22
CA VAL A 108 3.64 2.72 -3.78
C VAL A 108 3.47 3.90 -2.83
N TRP A 109 2.51 4.79 -3.09
CA TRP A 109 2.18 5.91 -2.21
C TRP A 109 1.75 5.44 -0.82
N TYR A 110 0.88 4.43 -0.75
CA TYR A 110 0.47 3.84 0.52
C TYR A 110 1.64 3.14 1.22
N ILE A 111 2.50 2.41 0.51
CA ILE A 111 3.69 1.79 1.11
C ILE A 111 4.53 2.83 1.85
N PHE A 112 4.86 3.97 1.23
CA PHE A 112 5.66 5.00 1.92
C PHE A 112 4.93 5.63 3.10
N THR A 113 3.61 5.79 3.01
CA THR A 113 2.78 6.29 4.11
C THR A 113 2.81 5.32 5.30
N GLU A 114 2.67 4.02 5.05
CA GLU A 114 2.72 2.98 6.07
C GLU A 114 4.13 2.81 6.66
N LEU A 115 5.18 2.90 5.85
CA LEU A 115 6.57 2.89 6.33
C LEU A 115 6.84 4.06 7.30
N GLY A 116 6.31 5.25 7.00
CA GLY A 116 6.39 6.40 7.90
C GLY A 116 5.74 6.12 9.26
N SER A 117 4.53 5.54 9.24
CA SER A 117 3.79 5.17 10.46
C SER A 117 4.52 4.08 11.28
N ILE A 118 5.08 3.05 10.63
CA ILE A 118 5.89 2.02 11.30
C ILE A 118 7.11 2.63 12.01
N VAL A 119 7.80 3.56 11.34
CA VAL A 119 8.95 4.26 11.91
C VAL A 119 8.56 5.10 13.12
N GLU A 120 7.41 5.79 13.06
CA GLU A 120 6.87 6.52 14.21
C GLU A 120 6.54 5.59 15.39
N ASN A 121 5.89 4.46 15.11
CA ASN A 121 5.56 3.45 16.11
C ASN A 121 6.81 2.84 16.74
N ALA A 122 7.86 2.57 15.96
CA ALA A 122 9.16 2.13 16.46
C ALA A 122 9.81 3.17 17.40
N GLY A 123 9.73 4.46 17.07
CA GLY A 123 10.15 5.55 17.94
C GLY A 123 9.37 5.60 19.26
N LYS A 124 8.04 5.43 19.23
CA LYS A 124 7.19 5.31 20.44
C LYS A 124 7.52 4.08 21.28
N MET A 125 8.07 3.03 20.65
CA MET A 125 8.63 1.86 21.34
C MET A 125 10.04 2.09 21.88
N GLY A 126 10.63 3.28 21.71
CA GLY A 126 11.94 3.65 22.24
C GLY A 126 13.13 3.19 21.39
N ALA A 127 12.90 2.75 20.15
CA ALA A 127 13.99 2.44 19.23
C ALA A 127 14.68 3.74 18.76
N PRO A 128 16.01 3.81 18.73
CA PRO A 128 16.72 4.93 18.13
C PRO A 128 16.53 4.89 16.60
N ILE A 129 15.80 5.85 16.06
CA ILE A 129 15.55 5.95 14.62
C ILE A 129 16.49 6.98 14.00
N PRO A 130 17.33 6.59 13.02
CA PRO A 130 18.15 7.55 12.29
C PRO A 130 17.31 8.54 11.50
N ASP A 131 17.64 9.83 11.58
CA ASP A 131 16.88 10.87 10.87
C ASP A 131 16.94 10.73 9.34
N PHE A 132 18.07 10.23 8.81
CA PHE A 132 18.21 9.99 7.36
C PHE A 132 17.15 9.01 6.82
N LEU A 133 16.69 8.04 7.63
CA LEU A 133 15.65 7.09 7.22
C LEU A 133 14.29 7.79 7.08
N LYS A 134 13.94 8.64 8.05
CA LYS A 134 12.70 9.45 7.98
C LYS A 134 12.73 10.39 6.78
N SER A 135 13.87 11.05 6.55
CA SER A 135 14.07 11.93 5.40
C SER A 135 13.96 11.17 4.08
N ALA A 136 14.54 9.98 3.97
CA ALA A 136 14.44 9.15 2.77
C ALA A 136 12.98 8.77 2.46
N ILE A 137 12.22 8.29 3.46
CA ILE A 137 10.81 7.93 3.28
C ILE A 137 9.99 9.14 2.81
N SER A 138 10.19 10.30 3.44
CA SER A 138 9.50 11.55 3.07
C SER A 138 9.83 12.00 1.64
N LEU A 139 11.11 11.92 1.25
CA LEU A 139 11.56 12.27 -0.10
C LEU A 139 10.91 11.37 -1.17
N PHE A 140 10.92 10.05 -0.95
CA PHE A 140 10.31 9.12 -1.90
C PHE A 140 8.80 9.30 -1.98
N LYS A 141 8.11 9.52 -0.85
CA LYS A 141 6.68 9.86 -0.87
C LYS A 141 6.41 11.13 -1.68
N GLY A 142 7.18 12.20 -1.47
CA GLY A 142 7.06 13.45 -2.23
C GLY A 142 7.31 13.26 -3.73
N THR A 143 8.21 12.35 -4.10
CA THR A 143 8.45 11.98 -5.50
C THR A 143 7.23 11.29 -6.12
N VAL A 144 6.56 10.42 -5.37
CA VAL A 144 5.33 9.72 -5.81
C VAL A 144 4.15 10.70 -5.90
N ASP A 145 4.02 11.61 -4.93
CA ASP A 145 3.04 12.70 -4.96
C ASP A 145 3.21 13.57 -6.23
N ALA A 146 4.45 13.96 -6.54
CA ALA A 146 4.75 14.72 -7.75
C ALA A 146 4.45 13.94 -9.04
N ALA A 147 4.72 12.62 -9.06
CA ALA A 147 4.38 11.77 -10.20
C ALA A 147 2.86 11.67 -10.39
N GLY A 148 2.08 11.56 -9.31
CA GLY A 148 0.63 11.56 -9.34
C GLY A 148 0.05 12.88 -9.88
N ASN A 149 0.54 14.01 -9.39
CA ASN A 149 0.05 15.33 -9.82
C ASN A 149 0.34 15.62 -11.31
N LYS A 150 1.48 15.15 -11.83
CA LYS A 150 1.80 15.29 -13.25
C LYS A 150 0.82 14.57 -14.18
N ILE A 151 0.18 13.48 -13.72
CA ILE A 151 -0.87 12.80 -14.49
C ILE A 151 -2.12 13.68 -14.63
N THR A 152 -2.42 14.49 -13.61
CA THR A 152 -3.57 15.41 -13.62
C THR A 152 -3.29 16.77 -14.27
N GLU A 153 -2.01 17.15 -14.43
CA GLU A 153 -1.58 18.48 -14.86
C GLU A 153 -1.07 18.57 -16.31
N SER A 154 -1.12 17.49 -17.10
CA SER A 154 -0.75 17.60 -18.52
C SER A 154 -1.78 18.43 -19.30
N LYS A 155 -1.52 19.73 -19.41
CA LYS A 155 -2.06 20.61 -20.44
C LYS A 155 -1.35 20.39 -21.76
#